data_AF-A0A6N3QZX4-F1
#
_entry.id   AF-A0A6N3QZX4-F1
#
_cell.length_a   1.000
_cell.length_b   1.000
_cell.length_c   1.000
_cell.angle_alpha   90.00
_cell.angle_beta   90.00
_cell.angle_gamma   90.00
#
_symmetry.space_group_name_H-M   'P 1'
#
loop_
_entity.id
_entity.type
_entity.pdbx_description
1 polymer ?
#
loop_
_entity_poly.entity_id
_entity_poly.type
_entity_poly.pdbx_seq_one_letter_code
_entity_poly.pdbx_strand_id
1 'polypeptide(L)'
;MAVSINSQDEGNVRVISKSNEVQYIKATVFRIDNPSTPQENEVEIKSGDANHLVVMPPKFALPAGSSKTVRFVAMEPEQKEKN
;
A
#
# COMPACT_ATOMS: atom_id res chain seq x y z
N MET A 1 11.27 9.20 -0.52
CA MET A 1 9.99 9.68 0.06
C MET A 1 9.57 8.65 1.08
N ALA A 2 9.24 9.06 2.31
CA ALA A 2 8.80 8.14 3.36
C ALA A 2 7.42 8.55 3.84
N VAL A 3 6.56 7.58 4.14
CA VAL A 3 5.22 7.78 4.68
C VAL A 3 5.13 6.94 5.92
N SER A 4 4.84 7.57 7.06
CA SER A 4 4.57 6.87 8.31
C SER A 4 3.10 6.53 8.42
N ILE A 5 2.81 5.43 9.09
CA ILE A 5 1.47 5.08 9.54
C ILE A 5 1.22 5.82 10.86
N ASN A 6 0.04 6.43 11.01
CA ASN A 6 -0.32 7.18 12.20
C ASN A 6 -0.74 6.24 13.35
N SER A 7 -1.10 6.80 14.50
CA SER A 7 -1.58 6.04 15.66
C SER A 7 -2.93 5.33 15.47
N GLN A 8 -3.57 5.48 14.31
CA GLN A 8 -4.82 4.82 13.93
C GLN A 8 -4.56 3.73 12.87
N ASP A 9 -3.30 3.30 12.71
CA ASP A 9 -2.89 2.31 11.73
C ASP A 9 -3.17 2.69 10.27
N GLU A 10 -3.28 4.00 9.99
CA GLU A 10 -3.55 4.54 8.66
C GLU A 10 -2.42 5.43 8.12
N GLY A 11 -2.18 5.33 6.81
CA GLY A 11 -1.32 6.22 6.02
C GLY A 11 -1.97 6.57 4.68
N ASN A 12 -1.60 7.70 4.07
CA ASN A 12 -2.16 8.13 2.79
C ASN A 12 -1.09 8.68 1.85
N VAL A 13 -1.20 8.34 0.57
CA VAL A 13 -0.42 8.93 -0.52
C VAL A 13 -1.36 9.51 -1.57
N ARG A 14 -1.07 10.71 -2.08
CA ARG A 14 -1.78 11.28 -3.21
C ARG A 14 -1.01 11.03 -4.50
N VAL A 15 -1.63 10.31 -5.43
CA VAL A 15 -1.13 10.12 -6.79
C VAL A 15 -1.72 11.20 -7.68
N ILE A 16 -0.87 11.96 -8.36
CA ILE A 16 -1.27 13.11 -9.21
C ILE A 16 -0.88 12.80 -10.65
N SER A 17 -1.85 12.82 -11.56
CA SER A 17 -1.58 12.68 -12.99
C SER A 17 -1.07 13.99 -13.56
N LYS A 18 0.11 13.92 -14.19
CA LYS A 18 0.64 14.98 -15.05
C LYS A 18 0.49 14.65 -16.55
N SER A 19 -0.27 13.59 -16.86
CA SER A 19 -0.55 13.17 -18.23
C SER A 19 -1.81 13.84 -18.76
N ASN A 20 -1.89 13.96 -20.09
CA ASN A 20 -3.09 14.34 -20.83
C ASN A 20 -3.98 13.12 -21.18
N GLU A 21 -3.55 11.91 -20.83
CA GLU A 21 -4.26 10.66 -21.06
C GLU A 21 -4.66 9.99 -19.74
N VAL A 22 -5.66 9.10 -19.81
CA VAL A 22 -6.05 8.24 -18.68
C VAL A 22 -4.97 7.18 -18.43
N GLN A 23 -4.55 7.04 -17.19
CA GLN A 23 -3.60 6.01 -16.75
C GLN A 23 -4.29 4.96 -15.89
N TYR A 24 -3.80 3.73 -15.91
CA TYR A 24 -4.27 2.65 -15.04
C TYR A 24 -3.17 2.27 -14.07
N ILE A 25 -3.44 2.45 -12.78
CA ILE A 25 -2.46 2.28 -11.72
C ILE A 25 -2.74 0.96 -10.98
N LYS A 26 -1.68 0.20 -10.67
CA LYS A 26 -1.70 -0.94 -9.74
C LYS A 26 -0.76 -0.61 -8.58
N ALA A 27 -1.23 -0.80 -7.36
CA ALA A 27 -0.40 -0.77 -6.17
C ALA A 27 -0.01 -2.19 -5.76
N THR A 28 1.25 -2.36 -5.36
CA THR A 28 1.82 -3.60 -4.83
C THR A 28 2.58 -3.27 -3.55
N VAL A 29 2.53 -4.17 -2.57
CA VAL A 29 3.22 -4.00 -1.29
C VAL A 29 4.32 -5.03 -1.21
N PHE A 30 5.50 -4.59 -0.77
CA PHE A 30 6.62 -5.45 -0.45
C PHE A 30 7.01 -5.23 1.01
N ARG A 31 7.30 -6.33 1.71
CA ARG A 31 8.02 -6.28 2.98
C ARG A 31 9.50 -6.34 2.68
N ILE A 32 10.28 -5.48 3.32
CA ILE A 32 11.73 -5.50 3.24
C ILE A 32 12.26 -6.34 4.41
N ASP A 33 12.88 -7.48 4.12
CA ASP A 33 13.56 -8.30 5.13
C ASP A 33 15.07 -7.97 5.13
N ASN A 34 15.70 -8.04 6.31
CA ASN A 34 17.11 -7.67 6.54
C ASN A 34 17.50 -6.26 6.04
N PRO A 35 16.75 -5.20 6.41
CA PRO A 35 16.98 -3.85 5.89
C PRO A 35 18.38 -3.35 6.24
N SER A 36 18.99 -2.62 5.32
CA SER A 36 20.35 -2.04 5.46
C SER A 36 21.47 -3.07 5.61
N THR A 37 21.27 -4.28 5.06
CA THR A 37 22.28 -5.35 5.02
C THR A 37 22.52 -5.85 3.59
N PRO A 38 23.65 -6.52 3.31
CA PRO A 38 23.85 -7.19 2.01
C PRO A 38 22.84 -8.32 1.71
N GLN A 39 22.07 -8.76 2.71
CA GLN A 39 21.02 -9.78 2.58
C GLN A 39 19.62 -9.16 2.46
N GLU A 40 19.51 -7.85 2.27
CA GLU A 40 18.24 -7.15 2.06
C GLU A 40 17.50 -7.76 0.86
N ASN A 41 16.22 -8.07 1.05
CA ASN A 41 15.36 -8.56 -0.03
C ASN A 41 13.92 -8.05 0.10
N GLU A 42 13.21 -8.09 -1.02
CA GLU A 42 11.80 -7.71 -1.10
C GLU A 42 10.93 -8.95 -1.21
N VAL A 43 9.95 -9.06 -0.33
CA VAL A 43 8.93 -10.13 -0.35
C VAL A 43 7.58 -9.51 -0.67
N GLU A 44 7.00 -9.87 -1.83
CA GLU A 44 5.68 -9.36 -2.23
C GLU A 44 4.60 -9.84 -1.25
N ILE A 45 3.82 -8.90 -0.71
CA ILE A 45 2.65 -9.16 0.11
C ILE A 45 1.42 -9.17 -0.80
N LYS A 46 0.74 -10.30 -0.88
CA LYS A 46 -0.45 -10.46 -1.72
C LYS A 46 -1.70 -9.94 -1.00
N SER A 47 -2.59 -9.30 -1.75
CA SER A 47 -3.89 -8.86 -1.21
C SER A 47 -4.69 -10.07 -0.71
N GLY A 48 -4.94 -10.13 0.60
CA GLY A 48 -5.58 -11.27 1.27
C GLY A 48 -4.71 -11.94 2.34
N ASP A 49 -3.39 -11.71 2.34
CA ASP A 49 -2.56 -12.00 3.51
C ASP A 49 -2.84 -10.92 4.57
N ALA A 50 -3.83 -11.22 5.43
CA ALA A 50 -4.43 -10.28 6.38
C ALA A 50 -3.48 -9.75 7.48
N ASN A 51 -2.21 -10.12 7.47
CA ASN A 51 -1.32 -9.96 8.62
C ASN A 51 -0.32 -8.80 8.53
N HIS A 52 -0.43 -7.90 7.54
CA HIS A 52 0.65 -6.92 7.29
C HIS A 52 0.16 -5.50 6.97
N LEU A 53 -0.20 -5.23 5.71
CA LEU A 53 -0.50 -3.88 5.24
C LEU A 53 -1.40 -3.95 4.01
N VAL A 54 -2.57 -3.33 4.08
CA VAL A 54 -3.52 -3.28 2.96
C VAL A 54 -3.44 -1.94 2.27
N VAL A 55 -3.45 -1.96 0.93
CA VAL A 55 -3.48 -0.77 0.09
C VAL A 55 -4.80 -0.68 -0.66
N MET A 56 -5.47 0.47 -0.54
CA MET A 56 -6.77 0.70 -1.17
C MET A 56 -6.86 2.06 -1.89
N PRO A 57 -7.42 2.10 -3.11
CA PRO A 57 -7.74 0.95 -3.96
C PRO A 57 -6.46 0.29 -4.53
N PRO A 58 -6.40 -1.05 -4.65
CA PRO A 58 -5.22 -1.74 -5.17
C PRO A 58 -5.03 -1.54 -6.68
N LYS A 59 -6.10 -1.19 -7.41
CA LYS A 59 -6.08 -0.82 -8.83
C LYS A 59 -7.11 0.26 -9.11
N PHE A 60 -6.77 1.21 -9.97
CA PHE A 60 -7.70 2.27 -10.34
C PHE A 60 -7.29 2.98 -11.64
N ALA A 61 -8.28 3.53 -12.35
CA ALA A 61 -8.05 4.50 -13.41
C ALA A 61 -7.79 5.89 -12.80
N LEU A 62 -6.82 6.59 -13.36
CA LEU A 62 -6.43 7.95 -13.01
C LEU A 62 -6.56 8.85 -14.25
N PRO A 63 -7.66 9.62 -14.35
CA PRO A 63 -7.87 10.55 -15.46
C PRO A 63 -6.78 11.62 -15.61
N ALA A 64 -6.69 12.19 -16.81
CA ALA A 64 -5.80 13.31 -17.13
C ALA A 64 -5.97 14.48 -16.15
N GLY A 65 -4.85 15.05 -15.69
CA GLY A 65 -4.83 16.18 -14.75
C GLY A 65 -5.47 15.94 -13.37
N SER A 66 -5.91 14.72 -13.06
CA SER A 66 -6.61 14.40 -11.81
C SER A 66 -5.67 13.92 -10.70
N SER A 67 -6.20 13.74 -9.49
CA SER A 67 -5.48 13.05 -8.41
C SER A 67 -6.38 12.05 -7.69
N LYS A 68 -5.78 11.01 -7.13
CA LYS A 68 -6.44 10.04 -6.25
C LYS A 68 -5.61 9.78 -5.00
N THR A 69 -6.30 9.63 -3.86
CA THR A 69 -5.71 9.18 -2.61
C THR A 69 -5.66 7.65 -2.59
N VAL A 70 -4.50 7.12 -2.25
CA VAL A 70 -4.25 5.71 -1.97
C VAL A 70 -4.02 5.59 -0.47
N ARG A 71 -4.87 4.81 0.19
CA ARG A 71 -4.85 4.57 1.63
C ARG A 71 -4.08 3.30 1.95
N PHE A 72 -3.32 3.35 3.03
CA PHE A 72 -2.57 2.25 3.62
C PHE A 72 -3.18 1.98 4.98
N VAL A 73 -3.47 0.72 5.29
CA VAL A 73 -4.03 0.30 6.58
C VAL A 73 -3.21 -0.86 7.10
N ALA A 74 -2.53 -0.69 8.23
CA ALA A 74 -1.92 -1.81 8.94
C ALA A 74 -3.06 -2.63 9.59
N MET A 75 -3.04 -3.94 9.38
CA MET A 75 -4.03 -4.84 9.98
C MET A 75 -3.36 -5.63 11.09
N GLU A 76 -4.02 -5.72 12.23
CA GLU A 76 -3.63 -6.67 13.27
C GLU A 76 -3.91 -8.11 12.79
N PRO A 77 -3.09 -9.09 13.19
CA PRO A 77 -3.37 -10.48 12.87
C PRO A 77 -4.72 -10.90 13.45
N GLU A 78 -5.51 -11.63 12.66
CA GLU A 78 -6.81 -12.14 13.10
C GLU A 78 -6.64 -13.00 14.37
N GLN A 79 -7.12 -12.50 15.52
CA GLN A 79 -7.37 -13.37 16.66
C GLN A 79 -8.57 -14.24 16.27
N LYS A 80 -8.32 -15.55 16.08
CA LYS A 80 -9.37 -16.56 15.87
C LYS A 80 -10.59 -16.23 16.72
N GLU A 81 -11.76 -16.31 16.09
CA GLU A 81 -13.07 -16.16 16.73
C GLU A 81 -13.05 -16.90 18.09
N LYS A 82 -13.17 -16.15 19.18
CA LYS A 82 -13.41 -16.76 20.49
C LYS A 82 -14.84 -17.26 20.48
N ASN A 83 -15.00 -18.54 20.15
CA ASN A 83 -16.21 -19.31 20.43
C ASN A 83 -16.55 -19.27 21.92
#